data_AF-A0A7S2VBB1-F1
#
_entry.id   AF-A0A7S2VBB1-F1
#
_cell.length_a   1.000
_cell.length_b   1.000
_cell.length_c   1.000
_cell.angle_alpha   90.00
_cell.angle_beta   90.00
_cell.angle_gamma   90.00
#
_symmetry.space_group_name_H-M   'P 1'
#
loop_
_entity.id
_entity.type
_entity.pdbx_description
1 polymer ?
#
loop_
_entity_poly.entity_id
_entity_poly.type
_entity_poly.pdbx_seq_one_letter_code
_entity_poly.pdbx_strand_id
1 'polypeptide(L)'
;MSLEKGANLADEYRAAVALVDQGDATTAVTKLESLQERIARASILSRNESLDDIATSNIPFLTLEHELAKALTQLPIVGGKMTSRLSNLKRACDLWMAFFQNLENMEQVSKGEQAEYHALIELSSTPDDPSGMPMLSTSRDAKIARYNAKKQTQQELKKLQALLERRTRLGLDAEDMDGHDQESLERSLALKSMEFAKQDAVEEWSSVVQGT
;
A
#
# COMPACT_ATOMS: atom_id res chain seq x y z
N MET A 1 3.08 7.50 -27.62
CA MET A 1 2.52 8.56 -26.75
C MET A 1 1.95 8.05 -25.42
N SER A 2 1.46 6.81 -25.29
CA SER A 2 0.94 6.30 -24.00
C SER A 2 2.02 5.78 -23.03
N LEU A 3 3.14 5.25 -23.54
CA LEU A 3 4.21 4.66 -22.70
C LEU A 3 5.03 5.72 -21.93
N GLU A 4 5.35 6.87 -22.54
CA GLU A 4 6.08 7.96 -21.85
C GLU A 4 5.30 8.60 -20.71
N LYS A 5 3.95 8.61 -20.79
CA LYS A 5 3.12 9.14 -19.71
C LYS A 5 3.10 8.22 -18.48
N GLY A 6 3.17 6.90 -18.68
CA GLY A 6 3.20 5.92 -17.60
C GLY A 6 4.53 5.93 -16.83
N ALA A 7 5.66 6.04 -17.54
CA ALA A 7 6.98 6.13 -16.91
C ALA A 7 7.11 7.35 -15.97
N ASN A 8 6.62 8.52 -16.40
CA ASN A 8 6.60 9.74 -15.59
C ASN A 8 5.74 9.56 -14.32
N LEU A 9 4.56 8.94 -14.43
CA LEU A 9 3.69 8.67 -13.28
C LEU A 9 4.34 7.75 -12.25
N ALA A 10 5.09 6.73 -12.69
CA ALA A 10 5.75 5.80 -11.78
C ALA A 10 6.87 6.47 -10.97
N ASP A 11 7.65 7.35 -11.61
CA ASP A 11 8.67 8.15 -10.93
C ASP A 11 8.06 9.15 -9.94
N GLU A 12 7.03 9.86 -10.36
CA GLU A 12 6.30 10.79 -9.50
C GLU A 12 5.69 10.07 -8.29
N TYR A 13 5.15 8.86 -8.50
CA TYR A 13 4.61 8.03 -7.43
C TYR A 13 5.70 7.60 -6.44
N ARG A 14 6.83 7.07 -6.92
CA ARG A 14 7.98 6.72 -6.06
C ARG A 14 8.45 7.91 -5.23
N ALA A 15 8.53 9.10 -5.84
CA ALA A 15 8.90 10.31 -5.14
C ALA A 15 7.87 10.71 -4.07
N ALA A 16 6.57 10.52 -4.35
CA ALA A 16 5.50 10.80 -3.38
C ALA A 16 5.53 9.83 -2.19
N VAL A 17 5.73 8.53 -2.43
CA VAL A 17 5.88 7.52 -1.36
C VAL A 17 7.11 7.81 -0.50
N ALA A 18 8.23 8.21 -1.11
CA ALA A 18 9.42 8.58 -0.35
C ALA A 18 9.17 9.76 0.61
N LEU A 19 8.26 10.69 0.28
CA LEU A 19 7.86 11.79 1.19
C LEU A 19 7.05 11.27 2.38
N VAL A 20 6.22 10.25 2.19
CA VAL A 20 5.50 9.57 3.29
C VAL A 20 6.50 8.97 4.26
N ASP A 21 7.51 8.24 3.76
CA ASP A 21 8.52 7.60 4.60
C ASP A 21 9.45 8.61 5.31
N GLN A 22 9.64 9.80 4.73
CA GLN A 22 10.40 10.90 5.33
C GLN A 22 9.58 11.72 6.34
N GLY A 23 8.26 11.49 6.43
CA GLY A 23 7.35 12.21 7.32
C GLY A 23 6.90 13.59 6.79
N ASP A 24 7.13 13.90 5.51
CA ASP A 24 6.56 15.09 4.87
C ASP A 24 5.14 14.80 4.36
N ALA A 25 4.24 14.54 5.31
CA ALA A 25 2.86 14.14 5.06
C ALA A 25 2.06 15.19 4.26
N THR A 26 2.32 16.48 4.46
CA THR A 26 1.56 17.56 3.80
C THR A 26 1.84 17.58 2.29
N THR A 27 3.13 17.51 1.92
CA THR A 27 3.53 17.44 0.51
C THR A 27 3.11 16.09 -0.10
N ALA A 28 3.25 14.99 0.65
CA ALA A 28 2.88 13.65 0.19
C ALA A 28 1.38 13.56 -0.16
N VAL A 29 0.49 14.00 0.72
CA VAL A 29 -0.97 14.00 0.47
C VAL A 29 -1.30 14.74 -0.82
N THR A 30 -0.78 15.96 -0.99
CA THR A 30 -1.04 16.77 -2.19
C THR A 30 -0.61 16.05 -3.48
N LYS A 31 0.56 15.39 -3.46
CA LYS A 31 1.07 14.66 -4.62
C LYS A 31 0.28 13.38 -4.89
N LEU A 32 -0.02 12.62 -3.85
CA LEU A 32 -0.77 11.37 -3.96
C LEU A 32 -2.21 11.59 -4.44
N GLU A 33 -2.89 12.64 -3.99
CA GLU A 33 -4.20 13.04 -4.50
C GLU A 33 -4.17 13.38 -5.99
N SER A 34 -3.20 14.21 -6.40
CA SER A 34 -3.01 14.56 -7.81
C SER A 34 -2.71 13.33 -8.69
N LEU A 35 -1.91 12.40 -8.17
CA LEU A 35 -1.63 11.13 -8.84
C LEU A 35 -2.89 10.26 -8.93
N GLN A 36 -3.68 10.15 -7.86
CA GLN A 36 -4.93 9.40 -7.85
C GLN A 36 -5.86 9.86 -8.97
N GLU A 37 -6.07 11.17 -9.10
CA GLU A 37 -6.92 11.75 -10.14
C GLU A 37 -6.39 11.49 -11.55
N ARG A 38 -5.06 11.53 -11.74
CA ARG A 38 -4.43 11.31 -13.04
C ARG A 38 -4.48 9.84 -13.45
N ILE A 39 -4.23 8.93 -12.51
CA ILE A 39 -4.31 7.48 -12.71
C ILE A 39 -5.74 7.08 -13.05
N ALA A 40 -6.73 7.59 -12.30
CA ALA A 40 -8.14 7.36 -12.57
C ALA A 40 -8.56 7.86 -13.96
N ARG A 41 -8.17 9.09 -14.33
CA ARG A 41 -8.45 9.67 -15.66
C ARG A 41 -7.78 8.93 -16.80
N ALA A 42 -6.59 8.37 -16.57
CA ALA A 42 -5.88 7.57 -17.55
C ALA A 42 -6.40 6.13 -17.64
N SER A 43 -7.28 5.72 -16.72
CA SER A 43 -7.84 4.36 -16.63
C SER A 43 -6.75 3.29 -16.66
N ILE A 44 -5.66 3.54 -15.93
CA ILE A 44 -4.47 2.66 -15.89
C ILE A 44 -4.77 1.32 -15.20
N LEU A 45 -5.70 1.34 -14.26
CA LEU A 45 -6.15 0.17 -13.51
C LEU A 45 -7.63 -0.02 -13.78
N SER A 46 -8.00 -1.08 -14.49
CA SER A 46 -9.40 -1.44 -14.68
C SER A 46 -9.89 -2.32 -13.53
N ARG A 47 -11.16 -2.14 -13.13
CA ARG A 47 -11.77 -2.93 -12.04
C ARG A 47 -11.93 -4.43 -12.36
N ASN A 48 -11.82 -4.80 -13.63
CA ASN A 48 -12.01 -6.17 -14.11
C ASN A 48 -10.71 -6.80 -14.65
N GLU A 49 -9.57 -6.16 -14.44
CA GLU A 49 -8.27 -6.73 -14.83
C GLU A 49 -7.80 -7.73 -13.78
N SER A 50 -7.25 -8.85 -14.24
CA SER A 50 -6.47 -9.71 -13.36
C SER A 50 -5.10 -9.08 -13.12
N LEU A 51 -4.42 -9.48 -12.04
CA LEU A 51 -3.07 -9.00 -11.76
C LEU A 51 -2.09 -9.26 -12.92
N ASP A 52 -2.30 -10.33 -13.67
CA ASP A 52 -1.46 -10.71 -14.82
C ASP A 52 -1.66 -9.79 -16.03
N ASP A 53 -2.80 -9.10 -16.13
CA ASP A 53 -3.08 -8.14 -17.20
C ASP A 53 -2.46 -6.75 -16.92
N ILE A 54 -2.02 -6.51 -15.68
CA ILE A 54 -1.44 -5.24 -15.27
C ILE A 54 0.04 -5.19 -15.65
N ALA A 55 0.40 -4.17 -16.43
CA ALA A 55 1.80 -3.89 -16.77
C ALA A 55 2.63 -3.71 -15.50
N THR A 56 3.83 -4.29 -15.46
CA THR A 56 4.73 -4.27 -14.30
C THR A 56 4.97 -2.87 -13.73
N SER A 57 5.10 -1.86 -14.60
CA SER A 57 5.27 -0.46 -14.20
C SER A 57 4.06 0.17 -13.51
N ASN A 58 2.87 -0.41 -13.67
CA ASN A 58 1.61 0.08 -13.10
C ASN A 58 1.24 -0.61 -11.79
N ILE A 59 1.80 -1.80 -11.49
CA ILE A 59 1.56 -2.52 -10.22
C ILE A 59 1.77 -1.64 -8.98
N PRO A 60 2.81 -0.77 -8.89
CA PRO A 60 2.98 0.10 -7.73
C PRO A 60 1.78 1.01 -7.44
N PHE A 61 1.00 1.38 -8.46
CA PHE A 61 -0.19 2.22 -8.27
C PHE A 61 -1.32 1.50 -7.52
N LEU A 62 -1.29 0.17 -7.42
CA LEU A 62 -2.25 -0.59 -6.61
C LEU A 62 -2.15 -0.24 -5.12
N THR A 63 -1.01 0.29 -4.65
CA THR A 63 -0.82 0.65 -3.24
C THR A 63 -1.09 2.13 -2.96
N LEU A 64 -1.57 2.90 -3.95
CA LEU A 64 -1.74 4.34 -3.84
C LEU A 64 -2.68 4.72 -2.68
N GLU A 65 -3.82 4.06 -2.58
CA GLU A 65 -4.80 4.30 -1.52
C GLU A 65 -4.19 4.06 -0.13
N HIS A 66 -3.37 3.02 0.03
CA HIS A 66 -2.66 2.75 1.27
C HIS A 66 -1.68 3.86 1.63
N GLU A 67 -0.85 4.30 0.67
CA GLU A 67 0.14 5.35 0.90
C GLU A 67 -0.52 6.70 1.23
N LEU A 68 -1.64 7.01 0.57
CA LEU A 68 -2.42 8.21 0.87
C LEU A 68 -3.05 8.14 2.27
N ALA A 69 -3.60 6.99 2.66
CA ALA A 69 -4.13 6.78 4.01
C ALA A 69 -3.04 6.96 5.07
N LYS A 70 -1.87 6.34 4.89
CA LYS A 70 -0.70 6.49 5.76
C LYS A 70 -0.23 7.94 5.85
N ALA A 71 -0.21 8.69 4.75
CA ALA A 71 0.11 10.11 4.77
C ALA A 71 -0.92 10.92 5.59
N LEU A 72 -2.22 10.62 5.46
CA LEU A 72 -3.28 11.31 6.20
C LEU A 72 -3.19 11.09 7.71
N THR A 73 -2.78 9.90 8.18
CA THR A 73 -2.60 9.63 9.62
C THR A 73 -1.40 10.36 10.22
N GLN A 74 -0.40 10.69 9.39
CA GLN A 74 0.81 11.43 9.78
C GLN A 74 0.64 12.95 9.76
N LEU A 75 -0.47 13.48 9.23
CA LEU A 75 -0.68 14.92 9.17
C LEU A 75 -0.68 15.55 10.58
N PRO A 76 0.02 16.68 10.77
CA PRO A 76 0.03 17.37 12.05
C PRO A 76 -1.35 17.91 12.39
N ILE A 77 -1.67 17.98 13.69
CA ILE A 77 -2.89 18.64 14.15
C ILE A 77 -2.69 20.15 14.02
N VAL A 78 -3.22 20.74 12.95
CA VAL A 78 -3.13 22.18 12.71
C VAL A 78 -4.20 22.92 13.52
N GLY A 79 -3.78 23.88 14.34
CA GLY A 79 -4.69 24.76 15.09
C GLY A 79 -5.45 24.08 16.24
N GLY A 80 -4.98 22.92 16.73
CA GLY A 80 -5.55 22.23 17.90
C GLY A 80 -6.96 21.65 17.69
N LYS A 81 -7.46 21.64 16.45
CA LYS A 81 -8.81 21.14 16.14
C LYS A 81 -8.79 19.62 15.98
N MET A 82 -9.26 18.91 17.00
CA MET A 82 -9.42 17.45 16.94
C MET A 82 -10.34 17.00 15.78
N THR A 83 -11.24 17.87 15.34
CA THR A 83 -12.17 17.60 14.23
C THR A 83 -11.47 17.33 12.90
N SER A 84 -10.37 18.03 12.59
CA SER A 84 -9.61 17.79 11.35
C SER A 84 -8.82 16.49 11.40
N ARG A 85 -8.35 16.10 12.60
CA ARG A 85 -7.73 14.79 12.80
C ARG A 85 -8.75 13.67 12.56
N LEU A 86 -9.93 13.78 13.17
CA LEU A 86 -10.98 12.78 13.01
C LEU A 86 -11.42 12.62 11.55
N SER A 87 -11.55 13.72 10.79
CA SER A 87 -11.87 13.63 9.36
C SER A 87 -10.77 12.92 8.55
N ASN A 88 -9.50 13.18 8.87
CA ASN A 88 -8.38 12.51 8.20
C ASN A 88 -8.35 11.01 8.50
N LEU A 89 -8.61 10.61 9.76
CA LEU A 89 -8.65 9.21 10.15
C LEU A 89 -9.82 8.46 9.49
N LYS A 90 -11.01 9.07 9.42
CA LYS A 90 -12.15 8.49 8.69
C LYS A 90 -11.82 8.27 7.22
N ARG A 91 -11.22 9.29 6.58
CA ARG A 91 -10.78 9.18 5.18
C ARG A 91 -9.69 8.13 5.00
N ALA A 92 -8.77 7.97 5.94
CA ALA A 92 -7.76 6.91 5.90
C ALA A 92 -8.41 5.51 5.94
N CYS A 93 -9.42 5.30 6.80
CA CYS A 93 -10.21 4.06 6.82
C CYS A 93 -10.91 3.79 5.47
N ASP A 94 -11.55 4.79 4.88
CA ASP A 94 -12.22 4.65 3.57
C ASP A 94 -11.22 4.25 2.47
N LEU A 95 -10.01 4.82 2.50
CA LEU A 95 -8.94 4.50 1.56
C LEU A 95 -8.39 3.08 1.75
N TRP A 96 -8.13 2.65 2.99
CA TRP A 96 -7.72 1.26 3.22
C TRP A 96 -8.81 0.26 2.84
N MET A 97 -10.09 0.58 3.08
CA MET A 97 -11.20 -0.23 2.59
C MET A 97 -11.17 -0.34 1.06
N ALA A 98 -10.99 0.78 0.34
CA ALA A 98 -10.90 0.77 -1.12
C ALA A 98 -9.69 -0.03 -1.62
N PHE A 99 -8.55 0.08 -0.94
CA PHE A 99 -7.34 -0.70 -1.23
C PHE A 99 -7.59 -2.21 -1.15
N PHE A 100 -8.14 -2.69 -0.02
CA PHE A 100 -8.42 -4.11 0.16
C PHE A 100 -9.50 -4.64 -0.79
N GLN A 101 -10.55 -3.86 -1.04
CA GLN A 101 -11.58 -4.23 -2.02
C GLN A 101 -10.98 -4.37 -3.42
N ASN A 102 -10.06 -3.48 -3.82
CA ASN A 102 -9.39 -3.57 -5.11
C ASN A 102 -8.53 -4.84 -5.20
N LEU A 103 -7.74 -5.14 -4.16
CA LEU A 103 -6.92 -6.35 -4.11
C LEU A 103 -7.77 -7.63 -4.07
N GLU A 104 -8.90 -7.62 -3.38
CA GLU A 104 -9.81 -8.78 -3.32
C GLU A 104 -10.41 -9.07 -4.70
N ASN A 105 -10.84 -8.04 -5.45
CA ASN A 105 -11.34 -8.21 -6.82
C ASN A 105 -10.29 -8.83 -7.75
N MET A 106 -9.00 -8.63 -7.46
CA MET A 106 -7.87 -9.21 -8.18
C MET A 106 -7.38 -10.55 -7.58
N GLU A 107 -8.10 -11.12 -6.62
CA GLU A 107 -7.76 -12.35 -5.90
C GLU A 107 -6.39 -12.29 -5.18
N GLN A 108 -5.94 -11.09 -4.78
CA GLN A 108 -4.66 -10.84 -4.10
C GLN A 108 -4.76 -10.83 -2.56
N VAL A 109 -5.93 -11.17 -2.04
CA VAL A 109 -6.21 -11.25 -0.60
C VAL A 109 -6.65 -12.68 -0.30
N SER A 110 -5.92 -13.36 0.58
CA SER A 110 -6.27 -14.69 1.05
C SER A 110 -7.51 -14.65 1.95
N LYS A 111 -8.17 -15.80 2.14
CA LYS A 111 -9.36 -15.89 3.02
C LYS A 111 -9.09 -15.45 4.46
N GLY A 112 -7.88 -15.68 4.96
CA GLY A 112 -7.50 -15.24 6.31
C GLY A 112 -7.39 -13.72 6.40
N GLU A 113 -6.79 -13.10 5.39
CA GLU A 113 -6.66 -11.64 5.28
C GLU A 113 -8.03 -10.97 5.02
N GLN A 114 -8.90 -11.61 4.23
CA GLN A 114 -10.29 -11.16 4.04
C GLN A 114 -11.03 -11.06 5.37
N ALA A 115 -11.01 -12.14 6.16
CA ALA A 115 -11.65 -12.13 7.47
C ALA A 115 -11.11 -11.03 8.39
N GLU A 116 -9.80 -10.76 8.34
CA GLU A 116 -9.15 -9.73 9.14
C GLU A 116 -9.56 -8.31 8.72
N TYR A 117 -9.47 -7.98 7.43
CA TYR A 117 -9.80 -6.62 6.99
C TYR A 117 -11.32 -6.36 7.04
N HIS A 118 -12.17 -7.38 6.84
CA HIS A 118 -13.62 -7.24 7.06
C HIS A 118 -13.97 -6.92 8.52
N ALA A 119 -13.27 -7.53 9.49
CA ALA A 119 -13.43 -7.17 10.89
C ALA A 119 -13.06 -5.70 11.15
N LEU A 120 -12.04 -5.16 10.46
CA LEU A 120 -11.68 -3.74 10.54
C LEU A 120 -12.76 -2.83 9.91
N ILE A 121 -13.43 -3.27 8.85
CA ILE A 121 -14.58 -2.54 8.26
C ILE A 121 -15.72 -2.46 9.28
N GLU A 122 -16.07 -3.57 9.92
CA GLU A 122 -17.13 -3.62 10.93
C GLU A 122 -16.81 -2.66 12.10
N LEU A 123 -15.59 -2.75 12.64
CA LEU A 123 -15.14 -1.90 13.75
C LEU A 123 -15.10 -0.41 13.37
N SER A 124 -14.73 -0.08 12.13
CA SER A 124 -14.72 1.32 11.66
C SER A 124 -16.13 1.88 11.39
N SER A 125 -17.13 1.01 11.19
CA SER A 125 -18.52 1.36 10.93
C SER A 125 -19.37 1.54 12.20
N THR A 126 -18.94 1.03 13.35
CA THR A 126 -19.66 1.12 14.64
C THR A 126 -18.90 1.97 15.67
N PRO A 127 -18.92 3.31 15.56
CA PRO A 127 -18.18 4.19 16.47
C PRO A 127 -18.80 4.35 17.87
N ASP A 128 -20.07 3.97 18.10
CA ASP A 128 -20.85 4.39 19.28
C ASP A 128 -21.15 3.30 20.32
N ASP A 129 -20.65 2.07 20.19
CA ASP A 129 -20.85 1.01 21.19
C ASP A 129 -19.53 0.40 21.70
N PRO A 130 -18.90 0.99 22.73
CA PRO A 130 -17.70 0.44 23.35
C PRO A 130 -17.92 -0.88 24.11
N SER A 131 -19.17 -1.33 24.29
CA SER A 131 -19.52 -2.54 25.05
C SER A 131 -19.73 -3.79 24.20
N GLY A 132 -19.90 -3.62 22.88
CA GLY A 132 -20.09 -4.70 21.91
C GLY A 132 -18.92 -4.95 20.96
N MET A 133 -17.89 -4.09 20.96
CA MET A 133 -16.74 -4.22 20.07
C MET A 133 -16.05 -5.57 20.32
N PRO A 134 -16.03 -6.50 19.36
CA PRO A 134 -15.09 -7.61 19.45
C PRO A 134 -13.72 -6.95 19.48
N MET A 135 -13.08 -6.94 20.65
CA MET A 135 -11.64 -6.73 20.74
C MET A 135 -11.08 -7.61 19.64
N LEU A 136 -10.39 -7.00 18.67
CA LEU A 136 -9.60 -7.74 17.69
C LEU A 136 -8.50 -8.41 18.51
N SER A 137 -8.87 -9.49 19.18
CA SER A 137 -8.06 -10.30 20.07
C SER A 137 -7.22 -11.15 19.14
N THR A 138 -6.34 -10.47 18.42
CA THR A 138 -5.30 -11.14 17.69
C THR A 138 -4.44 -11.70 18.80
N SER A 139 -4.50 -13.02 18.97
CA SER A 139 -3.69 -13.73 19.94
C SER A 139 -2.24 -13.25 19.81
N ARG A 140 -1.48 -13.30 20.90
CA ARG A 140 -0.05 -12.97 20.85
C ARG A 140 0.65 -13.70 19.70
N ASP A 141 0.25 -14.94 19.44
CA ASP A 141 0.78 -15.76 18.36
C ASP A 141 0.45 -15.19 16.98
N ALA A 142 -0.76 -14.66 16.75
CA ALA A 142 -1.11 -13.98 15.51
C ALA A 142 -0.27 -12.70 15.30
N LYS A 143 -0.03 -11.92 16.36
CA LYS A 143 0.87 -10.75 16.29
C LYS A 143 2.31 -11.15 15.96
N ILE A 144 2.82 -12.22 16.58
CA ILE A 144 4.15 -12.77 16.30
C ILE A 144 4.24 -13.26 14.86
N ALA A 145 3.23 -13.97 14.37
CA ALA A 145 3.16 -14.47 13.00
C ALA A 145 3.20 -13.31 11.99
N ARG A 146 2.40 -12.26 12.20
CA ARG A 146 2.41 -11.06 11.35
C ARG A 146 3.76 -10.35 11.36
N TYR A 147 4.34 -10.14 12.54
CA TYR A 147 5.66 -9.53 12.66
C TYR A 147 6.74 -10.32 11.90
N ASN A 148 6.73 -11.64 12.02
CA ASN A 148 7.67 -12.50 11.31
C ASN A 148 7.46 -12.48 9.79
N ALA A 149 6.20 -12.53 9.33
CA ALA A 149 5.86 -12.45 7.90
C ALA A 149 6.26 -11.10 7.28
N LYS A 150 5.99 -9.99 7.98
CA LYS A 150 6.40 -8.64 7.57
C LYS A 150 7.91 -8.51 7.51
N LYS A 151 8.62 -9.02 8.52
CA LYS A 151 10.08 -9.05 8.55
C LYS A 151 10.66 -9.85 7.38
N GLN A 152 10.09 -11.01 7.08
CA GLN A 152 10.52 -11.84 5.95
C GLN A 152 10.30 -11.10 4.61
N THR A 153 9.11 -10.55 4.41
CA THR A 153 8.77 -9.77 3.20
C THR A 153 9.71 -8.58 3.03
N GLN A 154 10.03 -7.88 4.12
CA GLN A 154 10.99 -6.77 4.10
C GLN A 154 12.42 -7.22 3.75
N GLN A 155 12.86 -8.38 4.22
CA GLN A 155 14.17 -8.94 3.85
C GLN A 155 14.22 -9.33 2.38
N GLU A 156 13.16 -9.94 1.85
CA GLU A 156 13.03 -10.27 0.44
C GLU A 156 13.04 -9.02 -0.45
N LEU A 157 12.33 -7.97 -0.06
CA LEU A 157 12.36 -6.67 -0.75
C LEU A 157 13.77 -6.10 -0.84
N LYS A 158 14.50 -6.04 0.28
CA LYS A 158 15.89 -5.56 0.31
C LYS A 158 16.80 -6.39 -0.59
N LYS A 159 16.60 -7.71 -0.65
CA LYS A 159 17.34 -8.59 -1.54
C LYS A 159 17.05 -8.25 -3.01
N LEU A 160 15.77 -8.12 -3.39
CA LEU A 160 15.37 -7.78 -4.77
C LEU A 160 15.88 -6.41 -5.19
N GLN A 161 15.81 -5.41 -4.30
CA GLN A 161 16.38 -4.07 -4.53
C GLN A 161 17.89 -4.13 -4.77
N ALA A 162 18.63 -4.84 -3.91
CA ALA A 162 20.08 -4.98 -4.06
C ALA A 162 20.48 -5.69 -5.36
N LEU A 163 19.69 -6.67 -5.81
CA LEU A 163 19.88 -7.33 -7.11
C LEU A 163 19.66 -6.36 -8.27
N LEU A 164 18.57 -5.58 -8.23
CA LEU A 164 18.22 -4.59 -9.24
C LEU A 164 19.29 -3.48 -9.34
N GLU A 165 19.75 -2.96 -8.20
CA GLU A 165 20.82 -1.97 -8.12
C GLU A 165 22.15 -2.51 -8.66
N ARG A 166 22.51 -3.75 -8.29
CA ARG A 166 23.72 -4.41 -8.79
C ARG A 166 23.67 -4.53 -10.31
N ARG A 167 22.52 -4.94 -10.87
CA ARG A 167 22.33 -5.09 -12.31
C ARG A 167 22.44 -3.78 -13.04
N THR A 168 21.73 -2.75 -12.54
CA THR A 168 21.79 -1.38 -13.08
C THR A 168 23.22 -0.84 -13.08
N ARG A 169 23.98 -1.08 -12.01
CA ARG A 169 25.38 -0.65 -11.89
C ARG A 169 26.32 -1.37 -12.86
N LEU A 170 26.06 -2.64 -13.16
CA LEU A 170 26.92 -3.46 -14.02
C LEU A 170 26.52 -3.39 -15.51
N GLY A 171 25.38 -2.76 -15.85
CA GLY A 171 24.90 -2.69 -17.23
C GLY A 171 24.59 -4.06 -17.84
N LEU A 172 24.19 -5.03 -17.01
CA LEU A 172 23.90 -6.39 -17.45
C LEU A 172 22.45 -6.47 -17.98
N ASP A 173 22.31 -6.68 -19.29
CA ASP A 173 21.02 -6.96 -19.94
C ASP A 173 20.54 -8.41 -19.68
N ALA A 174 19.38 -8.75 -20.26
CA ALA A 174 18.40 -9.76 -19.85
C ALA A 174 18.87 -11.13 -19.29
N GLU A 175 20.04 -11.66 -19.62
CA GLU A 175 20.28 -13.11 -19.51
C GLU A 175 21.31 -13.61 -18.45
N ASP A 176 22.18 -12.77 -17.88
CA ASP A 176 23.51 -13.32 -17.57
C ASP A 176 23.88 -13.77 -16.15
N MET A 177 23.05 -13.73 -15.10
CA MET A 177 23.58 -14.13 -13.76
C MET A 177 22.65 -14.91 -12.81
N ASP A 178 21.33 -14.69 -12.81
CA ASP A 178 20.49 -15.14 -11.67
C ASP A 178 19.12 -15.74 -12.08
N GLY A 179 18.92 -16.14 -13.34
CA GLY A 179 17.70 -16.84 -13.80
C GLY A 179 16.42 -15.98 -13.90
N HIS A 180 16.52 -14.66 -13.71
CA HIS A 180 15.46 -13.69 -13.92
C HIS A 180 15.89 -12.63 -14.94
N ASP A 181 15.07 -12.39 -15.96
CA ASP A 181 15.20 -11.18 -16.77
C ASP A 181 14.85 -9.92 -15.96
N GLN A 182 15.15 -8.75 -16.55
CA GLN A 182 14.98 -7.46 -15.86
C GLN A 182 13.52 -7.22 -15.48
N GLU A 183 12.59 -7.51 -16.40
CA GLU A 183 11.16 -7.31 -16.20
C GLU A 183 10.61 -8.22 -15.10
N SER A 184 11.03 -9.48 -15.06
CA SER A 184 10.65 -10.46 -14.02
C SER A 184 11.13 -10.01 -12.63
N LEU A 185 12.32 -9.43 -12.55
CA LEU A 185 12.86 -8.88 -11.31
C LEU A 185 12.06 -7.65 -10.84
N GLU A 186 11.77 -6.73 -11.76
CA GLU A 186 10.95 -5.54 -11.49
C GLU A 186 9.53 -5.92 -11.07
N ARG A 187 8.92 -6.91 -11.72
CA ARG A 187 7.61 -7.44 -11.36
C ARG A 187 7.62 -8.09 -9.99
N SER A 188 8.62 -8.92 -9.70
CA SER A 188 8.79 -9.53 -8.39
C SER A 188 8.93 -8.49 -7.28
N LEU A 189 9.70 -7.43 -7.54
CA LEU A 189 9.84 -6.30 -6.62
C LEU A 189 8.50 -5.59 -6.40
N ALA A 190 7.77 -5.26 -7.48
CA ALA A 190 6.50 -4.55 -7.39
C ALA A 190 5.44 -5.37 -6.62
N LEU A 191 5.34 -6.67 -6.89
CA LEU A 191 4.43 -7.57 -6.19
C LEU A 191 4.79 -7.72 -4.71
N LYS A 192 6.09 -7.83 -4.38
CA LYS A 192 6.53 -7.89 -2.98
C LYS A 192 6.31 -6.57 -2.24
N SER A 193 6.40 -5.43 -2.93
CA SER A 193 6.06 -4.13 -2.35
C SER A 193 4.57 -4.04 -2.05
N MET A 194 3.71 -4.53 -2.94
CA MET A 194 2.27 -4.63 -2.72
C MET A 194 1.94 -5.54 -1.52
N GLU A 195 2.60 -6.69 -1.41
CA GLU A 195 2.45 -7.59 -0.26
C GLU A 195 2.86 -6.92 1.05
N PHE A 196 3.97 -6.19 1.05
CA PHE A 196 4.40 -5.42 2.23
C PHE A 196 3.38 -4.33 2.59
N ALA A 197 2.88 -3.58 1.59
CA ALA A 197 1.85 -2.55 1.79
C ALA A 197 0.54 -3.14 2.36
N LYS A 198 0.15 -4.35 1.92
CA LYS A 198 -1.00 -5.07 2.48
C LYS A 198 -0.81 -5.37 3.98
N GLN A 199 0.35 -5.89 4.36
CA GLN A 199 0.68 -6.19 5.76
C GLN A 199 0.76 -4.91 6.61
N ASP A 200 1.34 -3.84 6.07
CA ASP A 200 1.42 -2.53 6.72
C ASP A 200 0.03 -1.89 6.90
N ALA A 201 -0.83 -1.97 5.89
CA ALA A 201 -2.20 -1.44 5.92
C ALA A 201 -3.03 -2.02 7.06
N VAL A 202 -2.95 -3.33 7.30
CA VAL A 202 -3.68 -3.97 8.42
C VAL A 202 -3.20 -3.42 9.76
N GLU A 203 -1.89 -3.27 9.94
CA GLU A 203 -1.31 -2.77 11.20
C GLU A 203 -1.69 -1.31 11.46
N GLU A 204 -1.55 -0.45 10.44
CA GLU A 204 -1.89 0.97 10.52
C GLU A 204 -3.40 1.17 10.71
N TRP A 205 -4.24 0.44 9.98
CA TRP A 205 -5.70 0.53 10.11
C TRP A 205 -6.16 0.03 11.48
N SER A 206 -5.63 -1.10 11.96
CA SER A 206 -5.90 -1.58 13.31
C SER A 206 -5.47 -0.57 14.37
N SER A 207 -4.34 0.11 14.19
CA SER A 207 -3.86 1.15 15.11
C SER A 207 -4.79 2.35 15.14
N VAL A 208 -5.28 2.80 13.97
CA VAL A 208 -6.27 3.89 13.88
C VAL A 208 -7.57 3.52 14.59
N VAL A 209 -8.12 2.34 14.31
CA VAL A 209 -9.41 1.91 14.88
C VAL A 209 -9.33 1.66 16.40
N GLN A 210 -8.19 1.21 16.91
CA GLN A 210 -7.99 0.98 18.35
C GLN A 210 -7.54 2.25 19.10
N GLY A 211 -6.96 3.22 18.41
CA GLY A 211 -6.44 4.47 18.96
C GLY A 211 -7.39 5.66 18.91
N THR A 212 -8.52 5.53 18.18
CA THR A 212 -9.68 6.45 18.23
C THR A 212 -10.65 6.05 19.31
#